data_AF-A0A936MVK4-F1
#
_entry.id   AF-A0A936MVK4-F1
#
_cell.length_a   1.000
_cell.length_b   1.000
_cell.length_c   1.000
_cell.angle_alpha   90.00
_cell.angle_beta   90.00
_cell.angle_gamma   90.00
#
_symmetry.space_group_name_H-M   'P 1'
#
loop_
_entity.id
_entity.type
_entity.pdbx_description
1 polymer ?
#
loop_
_entity_poly.entity_id
_entity_poly.type
_entity_poly.pdbx_seq_one_letter_code
_entity_poly.pdbx_strand_id
1 'polypeptide(L)'
;MNILRALFRTPAPATGPVAEKAFAPSLDGAVAPAPPADTFIDLQPPAAISAPQVKPSKVKALASQDLTELGRDMGFKHHDLEICRSMQERIKAEMSRAIDEDIDTLGRLISELDVEFAKLRDSSFEPALRTLQVHRDQLDRERMKLHEQQLLVAGNSGYVEFPLTSFTFGFKLGYNAHLESVLLLTKYQG
;
A
#
# COMPACT_ATOMS: atom_id res chain seq x y z
N MET A 1 -14.87 -16.95 8.63
CA MET A 1 -13.70 -17.84 8.66
C MET A 1 -12.47 -16.99 8.95
N ASN A 2 -11.88 -17.13 10.14
CA ASN A 2 -10.77 -16.31 10.64
C ASN A 2 -9.52 -17.18 10.78
N ILE A 3 -8.54 -17.03 9.89
CA ILE A 3 -7.31 -17.85 9.83
C ILE A 3 -6.10 -17.16 10.50
N LEU A 4 -6.29 -16.08 11.25
CA LEU A 4 -5.18 -15.32 11.84
C LEU A 4 -5.10 -15.35 13.38
N ARG A 5 -5.47 -16.48 14.01
CA ARG A 5 -5.34 -16.67 15.48
C ARG A 5 -4.50 -17.86 15.93
N ALA A 6 -3.78 -18.55 15.02
CA ALA A 6 -3.11 -19.82 15.33
C ALA A 6 -1.57 -19.77 15.45
N LEU A 7 -0.92 -18.60 15.35
CA LEU A 7 0.56 -18.55 15.31
C LEU A 7 1.26 -17.92 16.54
N PHE A 8 0.53 -17.55 17.59
CA PHE A 8 1.12 -17.01 18.82
C PHE A 8 0.60 -17.72 20.07
N ARG A 9 0.90 -19.02 20.19
CA ARG A 9 0.77 -19.78 21.44
C ARG A 9 2.04 -20.59 21.68
N THR A 10 3.03 -19.96 22.28
CA THR A 10 4.07 -20.67 23.03
C THR A 10 3.50 -21.04 24.41
N PRO A 11 3.88 -22.21 24.97
CA PRO A 11 3.40 -22.65 26.27
C PRO A 11 4.15 -21.92 27.39
N ALA A 12 3.41 -21.39 28.35
CA ALA A 12 3.95 -20.99 29.65
C ALA A 12 3.84 -22.17 30.63
N PRO A 13 4.81 -22.33 31.56
CA PRO A 13 4.88 -23.45 32.49
C PRO A 13 3.97 -23.22 33.69
N ALA A 14 3.31 -24.26 34.17
CA ALA A 14 2.65 -24.30 35.47
C ALA A 14 2.80 -25.73 36.00
N THR A 15 3.77 -25.98 36.88
CA THR A 15 3.55 -26.17 38.33
C THR A 15 2.55 -27.28 38.63
N GLY A 16 3.05 -28.40 39.17
CA GLY A 16 2.24 -29.48 39.73
C GLY A 16 1.38 -29.02 40.92
N PRO A 17 0.56 -29.94 41.47
CA PRO A 17 1.11 -30.73 42.57
C PRO A 17 0.71 -32.22 42.49
N VAL A 18 1.63 -33.10 42.91
CA VAL A 18 1.31 -34.49 43.25
C VAL A 18 1.65 -34.69 44.72
N ALA A 19 0.68 -35.20 45.49
CA ALA A 19 0.81 -35.50 46.90
C ALA A 19 1.29 -36.95 47.14
N GLU A 20 1.98 -37.12 48.28
CA GLU A 20 2.39 -38.37 48.96
C GLU A 20 3.40 -39.28 48.22
N LYS A 21 4.45 -39.86 48.82
CA LYS A 21 4.80 -40.13 50.22
C LYS A 21 6.28 -40.56 50.36
N ALA A 22 6.81 -40.41 51.59
CA ALA A 22 7.78 -41.29 52.28
C ALA A 22 9.32 -41.12 52.11
N PHE A 23 9.93 -40.82 53.27
CA PHE A 23 11.19 -41.34 53.86
C PHE A 23 12.57 -40.75 53.48
N ALA A 24 13.27 -40.27 54.54
CA ALA A 24 14.66 -39.79 54.65
C ALA A 24 15.69 -40.96 54.69
N PRO A 25 17.03 -40.81 54.94
CA PRO A 25 17.86 -39.61 55.26
C PRO A 25 19.30 -39.53 54.64
N SER A 26 19.94 -38.36 54.80
CA SER A 26 21.39 -37.99 54.97
C SER A 26 22.55 -38.50 54.06
N LEU A 27 23.41 -37.59 53.56
CA LEU A 27 24.81 -37.32 53.97
C LEU A 27 25.65 -36.56 52.90
N ASP A 28 26.68 -35.86 53.39
CA ASP A 28 27.64 -34.91 52.80
C ASP A 28 28.26 -35.20 51.42
N GLY A 29 28.67 -34.14 50.71
CA GLY A 29 29.73 -34.23 49.69
C GLY A 29 29.89 -33.06 48.71
N ALA A 30 30.95 -32.27 48.90
CA ALA A 30 31.72 -31.49 47.91
C ALA A 30 31.06 -30.30 47.17
N VAL A 31 31.45 -29.09 47.59
CA VAL A 31 31.26 -27.82 46.85
C VAL A 31 32.29 -27.74 45.72
N ALA A 32 31.85 -27.88 44.47
CA ALA A 32 32.59 -27.43 43.29
C ALA A 32 32.24 -25.95 43.02
N PRO A 33 33.21 -25.08 42.66
CA PRO A 33 32.92 -23.69 42.39
C PRO A 33 32.14 -23.57 41.07
N ALA A 34 30.94 -23.00 41.17
CA ALA A 34 30.12 -22.67 40.02
C ALA A 34 30.84 -21.63 39.13
N PRO A 35 30.78 -21.76 37.79
CA PRO A 35 31.27 -20.71 36.90
C PRO A 35 30.48 -19.41 37.15
N PRO A 36 31.12 -18.23 37.10
CA PRO A 36 30.43 -16.97 37.35
C PRO A 36 29.33 -16.77 36.32
N ALA A 37 28.11 -16.64 36.84
CA ALA A 37 26.89 -16.36 36.09
C ALA A 37 26.81 -14.89 35.69
N ASP A 38 27.79 -14.37 34.94
CA ASP A 38 27.78 -12.99 34.45
C ASP A 38 28.44 -12.88 33.07
N THR A 39 27.89 -13.61 32.11
CA THR A 39 28.05 -13.25 30.70
C THR A 39 26.76 -13.53 29.95
N PHE A 40 25.64 -13.11 30.53
CA PHE A 40 24.45 -12.82 29.74
C PHE A 40 24.71 -11.49 29.06
N ILE A 41 25.24 -11.54 27.84
CA ILE A 41 25.16 -10.41 26.93
C ILE A 41 23.67 -10.20 26.74
N ASP A 42 23.14 -9.13 27.35
CA ASP A 42 21.84 -8.57 26.98
C ASP A 42 21.94 -8.21 25.49
N LEU A 43 21.60 -9.17 24.63
CA LEU A 43 21.31 -8.97 23.23
C LEU A 43 20.06 -8.11 23.20
N GLN A 44 20.29 -6.81 23.34
CA GLN A 44 19.30 -5.80 23.04
C GLN A 44 18.76 -6.17 21.65
N PRO A 45 17.46 -6.52 21.53
CA PRO A 45 16.92 -6.92 20.23
C PRO A 45 17.21 -5.77 19.27
N PRO A 46 17.72 -6.07 18.04
CA PRO A 46 18.04 -5.02 17.09
C PRO A 46 16.81 -4.12 16.95
N ALA A 47 17.04 -2.82 17.10
CA ALA A 47 15.99 -1.81 17.06
C ALA A 47 15.04 -2.14 15.91
N ALA A 48 13.77 -2.35 16.21
CA ALA A 48 12.78 -2.74 15.23
C ALA A 48 12.88 -1.76 14.05
N ILE A 49 13.31 -2.28 12.90
CA ILE A 49 13.39 -1.53 11.65
C ILE A 49 12.00 -0.94 11.47
N SER A 50 11.87 0.37 11.69
CA SER A 50 10.59 1.04 11.59
C SER A 50 10.21 1.01 10.12
N ALA A 51 9.30 0.10 9.77
CA ALA A 51 8.83 -0.01 8.39
C ALA A 51 8.35 1.37 7.94
N PRO A 52 8.86 1.88 6.80
CA PRO A 52 8.47 3.20 6.33
C PRO A 52 6.95 3.25 6.14
N GLN A 53 6.30 4.27 6.72
CA GLN A 53 4.86 4.40 6.62
C GLN A 53 4.48 4.77 5.18
N VAL A 54 3.92 3.79 4.47
CA VAL A 54 3.41 3.97 3.11
C VAL A 54 2.14 4.81 3.19
N LYS A 55 2.20 6.05 2.69
CA LYS A 55 1.03 6.93 2.55
C LYS A 55 -0.01 6.29 1.61
N PRO A 56 -1.31 6.55 1.81
CA PRO A 56 -2.33 6.08 0.86
C PRO A 56 -2.02 6.65 -0.54
N SER A 57 -1.89 5.75 -1.53
CA SER A 57 -1.53 6.11 -2.90
C SER A 57 -2.64 6.94 -3.56
N LYS A 58 -2.27 8.14 -4.02
CA LYS A 58 -3.14 9.08 -4.72
C LYS A 58 -3.61 8.50 -6.06
N VAL A 59 -2.76 7.73 -6.72
CA VAL A 59 -3.07 7.01 -7.96
C VAL A 59 -4.27 6.09 -7.78
N LYS A 60 -4.33 5.33 -6.69
CA LYS A 60 -5.46 4.43 -6.42
C LYS A 60 -6.77 5.19 -6.22
N ALA A 61 -6.72 6.30 -5.50
CA ALA A 61 -7.90 7.14 -5.29
C ALA A 61 -8.44 7.68 -6.62
N LEU A 62 -7.56 8.24 -7.46
CA LEU A 62 -7.91 8.73 -8.79
C LEU A 62 -8.43 7.62 -9.71
N ALA A 63 -7.81 6.45 -9.70
CA ALA A 63 -8.19 5.32 -10.55
C ALA A 63 -9.62 4.81 -10.25
N SER A 64 -10.05 4.94 -9.00
CA SER A 64 -11.40 4.56 -8.55
C SER A 64 -12.44 5.67 -8.67
N GLN A 65 -12.05 6.86 -9.16
CA GLN A 65 -12.93 8.02 -9.17
C GLN A 65 -13.99 7.88 -10.27
N ASP A 66 -15.26 7.87 -9.86
CA ASP A 66 -16.39 7.97 -10.79
C ASP A 66 -16.65 9.44 -11.13
N LEU A 67 -16.51 9.78 -12.41
CA LEU A 67 -16.68 11.13 -12.92
C LEU A 67 -17.98 11.30 -13.73
N THR A 68 -18.91 10.36 -13.61
CA THR A 68 -20.18 10.36 -14.36
C THR A 68 -21.01 11.63 -14.11
N GLU A 69 -21.19 12.02 -12.84
CA GLU A 69 -21.98 13.21 -12.50
C GLU A 69 -21.33 14.49 -13.02
N LEU A 70 -20.02 14.63 -12.85
CA LEU A 70 -19.26 15.75 -13.41
C LEU A 70 -19.40 15.82 -14.93
N GLY A 71 -19.25 14.67 -15.60
CA GLY A 71 -19.46 14.56 -17.04
C GLY A 71 -20.85 15.03 -17.44
N ARG A 72 -21.89 14.52 -16.78
CA ARG A 72 -23.30 14.86 -17.05
C ARG A 72 -23.54 16.36 -16.92
N ASP A 73 -23.06 16.95 -15.85
CA ASP A 73 -23.18 18.39 -15.62
C ASP A 73 -22.51 19.20 -16.74
N MET A 74 -21.29 18.82 -17.13
CA MET A 74 -20.57 19.53 -18.19
C MET A 74 -21.24 19.35 -19.56
N GLY A 75 -21.69 18.14 -19.89
CA GLY A 75 -22.41 17.87 -21.14
C GLY A 75 -23.70 18.68 -21.26
N PHE A 76 -24.42 18.84 -20.13
CA PHE A 76 -25.64 19.64 -20.07
C PHE A 76 -25.39 21.15 -19.98
N LYS A 77 -24.20 21.63 -19.58
CA LYS A 77 -23.94 23.08 -19.49
C LYS A 77 -23.25 23.65 -20.72
N HIS A 78 -22.38 22.86 -21.34
CA HIS A 78 -21.43 23.37 -22.33
C HIS A 78 -21.75 22.94 -23.75
N HIS A 79 -22.30 21.74 -23.92
CA HIS A 79 -22.71 21.20 -25.22
C HIS A 79 -21.60 21.11 -26.29
N ASP A 80 -20.34 21.11 -25.86
CA ASP A 80 -19.18 21.21 -26.75
C ASP A 80 -18.22 20.03 -26.53
N LEU A 81 -17.91 19.33 -27.63
CA LEU A 81 -16.99 18.20 -27.64
C LEU A 81 -15.54 18.62 -27.35
N GLU A 82 -15.14 19.85 -27.65
CA GLU A 82 -13.81 20.35 -27.31
C GLU A 82 -13.64 20.50 -25.80
N ILE A 83 -14.70 20.87 -25.08
CA ILE A 83 -14.72 20.90 -23.61
C ILE A 83 -14.59 19.48 -23.04
N CYS A 84 -15.25 18.50 -23.66
CA CYS A 84 -15.09 17.09 -23.29
C CYS A 84 -13.63 16.62 -23.45
N ARG A 85 -13.00 16.92 -24.60
CA ARG A 85 -11.59 16.56 -24.86
C ARG A 85 -10.64 17.27 -23.89
N SER A 86 -10.84 18.56 -23.65
CA SER A 86 -10.02 19.33 -22.72
C SER A 86 -10.05 18.74 -21.31
N MET A 87 -11.23 18.31 -20.84
CA MET A 87 -11.36 17.67 -19.54
C MET A 87 -10.74 16.27 -19.50
N GLN A 88 -10.86 15.47 -20.58
CA GLN A 88 -10.17 14.18 -20.68
C GLN A 88 -8.64 14.34 -20.57
N GLU A 89 -8.06 15.32 -21.27
CA GLU A 89 -6.62 15.61 -21.17
C GLU A 89 -6.23 16.09 -19.76
N ARG A 90 -7.09 16.85 -19.08
CA ARG A 90 -6.87 17.22 -17.68
C ARG A 90 -6.87 16.00 -16.75
N ILE A 91 -7.83 15.08 -16.90
CA ILE A 91 -7.89 13.83 -16.12
C ILE A 91 -6.60 13.02 -16.33
N LYS A 92 -6.14 12.91 -17.58
CA LYS A 92 -4.88 12.24 -17.92
C LYS A 92 -3.67 12.92 -17.27
N ALA A 93 -3.56 14.23 -17.37
CA ALA A 93 -2.47 14.99 -16.77
C ALA A 93 -2.43 14.84 -15.24
N GLU A 94 -3.59 14.83 -14.58
CA GLU A 94 -3.69 14.62 -13.15
C GLU A 94 -3.26 13.20 -12.74
N MET A 95 -3.67 12.19 -13.50
CA MET A 95 -3.23 10.81 -13.30
C MET A 95 -1.72 10.67 -13.50
N SER A 96 -1.17 11.19 -14.60
CA SER A 96 0.27 11.14 -14.89
C SER A 96 1.10 11.79 -13.79
N ARG A 97 0.65 12.97 -13.31
CA ARG A 97 1.31 13.65 -12.21
C ARG A 97 1.28 12.84 -10.91
N ALA A 98 0.14 12.22 -10.59
CA ALA A 98 0.04 11.38 -9.40
C ALA A 98 0.93 10.13 -9.49
N ILE A 99 1.05 9.55 -10.68
CA ILE A 99 1.96 8.42 -10.95
C ILE A 99 3.42 8.86 -10.75
N ASP A 100 3.83 10.00 -11.30
CA ASP A 100 5.19 10.53 -11.12
C ASP A 100 5.50 10.81 -9.63
N GLU A 101 4.56 11.42 -8.90
CA GLU A 101 4.68 11.68 -7.45
C GLU A 101 4.88 10.37 -6.65
N ASP A 102 4.14 9.31 -7.00
CA ASP A 102 4.27 8.00 -6.35
C ASP A 102 5.59 7.30 -6.74
N ILE A 103 6.04 7.40 -8.01
CA ILE A 103 7.34 6.86 -8.47
C ILE A 103 8.49 7.52 -7.72
N ASP A 104 8.49 8.86 -7.59
CA ASP A 104 9.52 9.60 -6.86
C ASP A 104 9.54 9.25 -5.37
N THR A 105 8.36 9.00 -4.79
CA THR A 105 8.25 8.56 -3.40
C THR A 105 8.83 7.17 -3.21
N LEU A 106 8.50 6.22 -4.10
CA LEU A 106 9.09 4.88 -4.09
C LEU A 106 10.60 4.91 -4.32
N GLY A 107 11.08 5.76 -5.23
CA GLY A 107 12.51 5.93 -5.50
C GLY A 107 13.30 6.41 -4.27
N ARG A 108 12.73 7.35 -3.51
CA ARG A 108 13.32 7.80 -2.23
C ARG A 108 13.34 6.68 -1.19
N LEU A 109 12.24 5.95 -1.02
CA LEU A 109 12.16 4.83 -0.09
C LEU A 109 13.15 3.70 -0.44
N ILE A 110 13.31 3.37 -1.72
CA ILE A 110 14.32 2.40 -2.17
C ILE A 110 15.73 2.88 -1.83
N SER A 111 16.01 4.17 -2.05
CA SER A 111 17.32 4.76 -1.74
C SER A 111 17.62 4.75 -0.24
N GLU A 112 16.62 5.03 0.60
CA GLU A 112 16.72 4.94 2.06
C GLU A 112 17.01 3.50 2.50
N LEU A 113 16.30 2.51 1.95
CA LEU A 113 16.55 1.09 2.21
C LEU A 113 17.94 0.66 1.76
N ASP A 114 18.44 1.15 0.62
CA ASP A 114 19.78 0.82 0.12
C ASP A 114 20.89 1.34 1.07
N VAL A 115 20.68 2.53 1.67
CA VAL A 115 21.57 3.08 2.70
C VAL A 115 21.52 2.25 3.98
N GLU A 116 20.34 1.83 4.43
CA GLU A 116 20.19 0.95 5.59
C GLU A 116 20.83 -0.42 5.35
N PHE A 117 20.67 -0.97 4.15
CA PHE A 117 21.27 -2.23 3.73
C PHE A 117 22.80 -2.15 3.78
N ALA A 118 23.39 -1.06 3.31
CA ALA A 118 24.82 -0.83 3.37
C ALA A 118 25.34 -0.76 4.83
N LYS A 119 24.60 -0.14 5.75
CA LYS A 119 24.96 -0.06 7.17
C LYS A 119 24.88 -1.41 7.89
N LEU A 120 23.89 -2.24 7.53
CA LEU A 120 23.65 -3.54 8.17
C LEU A 120 24.53 -4.66 7.61
N ARG A 121 25.09 -4.49 6.41
CA ARG A 121 25.96 -5.46 5.75
C ARG A 121 27.17 -5.86 6.61
N ASP A 122 27.68 -4.94 7.43
CA ASP A 122 28.83 -5.19 8.30
C ASP A 122 28.44 -5.85 9.64
N SER A 123 27.15 -6.00 9.94
CA SER A 123 26.64 -6.45 11.23
C SER A 123 26.30 -7.95 11.33
N SER A 124 26.59 -8.75 10.28
CA SER A 124 26.34 -10.20 10.18
C SER A 124 24.89 -10.67 10.48
N PHE A 125 23.90 -9.77 10.45
CA PHE A 125 22.50 -10.08 10.77
C PHE A 125 21.70 -10.51 9.52
N GLU A 126 21.98 -11.72 9.02
CA GLU A 126 21.39 -12.29 7.80
C GLU A 126 19.84 -12.24 7.70
N PRO A 127 19.05 -12.50 8.77
CA PRO A 127 17.59 -12.47 8.67
C PRO A 127 17.02 -11.06 8.40
N ALA A 128 17.65 -10.04 8.97
CA ALA A 128 17.25 -8.64 8.80
C ALA A 128 17.59 -8.16 7.38
N LEU A 129 18.77 -8.51 6.88
CA LEU A 129 19.19 -8.23 5.50
C LEU A 129 18.23 -8.86 4.49
N ARG A 130 17.86 -10.13 4.67
CA ARG A 130 16.90 -10.80 3.78
C ARG A 130 15.53 -10.12 3.76
N THR A 131 15.06 -9.67 4.93
CA THR A 131 13.78 -8.97 5.05
C THR A 131 13.80 -7.62 4.33
N LEU A 132 14.88 -6.85 4.50
CA LEU A 132 15.08 -5.59 3.80
C LEU A 132 15.16 -5.78 2.28
N GLN A 133 15.86 -6.82 1.81
CA GLN A 133 15.96 -7.13 0.39
C GLN A 133 14.60 -7.46 -0.22
N VAL A 134 13.79 -8.29 0.44
CA VAL A 134 12.43 -8.60 -0.01
C VAL A 134 11.57 -7.34 -0.08
N HIS A 135 11.68 -6.45 0.91
CA HIS A 135 10.94 -5.19 0.92
C HIS A 135 11.38 -4.26 -0.23
N ARG A 136 12.69 -4.14 -0.47
CA ARG A 136 13.25 -3.38 -1.59
C ARG A 136 12.73 -3.91 -2.94
N ASP A 137 12.78 -5.23 -3.14
CA ASP A 137 12.31 -5.87 -4.37
C ASP A 137 10.79 -5.72 -4.55
N GLN A 138 10.03 -5.60 -3.45
CA GLN A 138 8.60 -5.30 -3.51
C GLN A 138 8.37 -3.85 -3.98
N LEU A 139 9.08 -2.87 -3.40
CA LEU A 139 8.95 -1.47 -3.81
C LEU A 139 9.40 -1.24 -5.25
N ASP A 140 10.47 -1.91 -5.70
CA ASP A 140 10.95 -1.78 -7.08
C ASP A 140 9.95 -2.37 -8.08
N ARG A 141 9.32 -3.51 -7.74
CA ARG A 141 8.22 -4.07 -8.54
C ARG A 141 7.02 -3.13 -8.61
N GLU A 142 6.68 -2.45 -7.52
CA GLU A 142 5.60 -1.46 -7.52
C GLU A 142 5.95 -0.24 -8.37
N ARG A 143 7.19 0.24 -8.29
CA ARG A 143 7.69 1.34 -9.13
C ARG A 143 7.65 0.99 -10.61
N MET A 144 8.07 -0.21 -10.98
CA MET A 144 8.01 -0.69 -12.37
C MET A 144 6.57 -0.79 -12.89
N LYS A 145 5.62 -1.24 -12.05
CA LYS A 145 4.19 -1.23 -12.40
C LYS A 145 3.69 0.19 -12.65
N LEU A 146 4.09 1.16 -11.83
CA LEU A 146 3.69 2.56 -12.04
C LEU A 146 4.26 3.14 -13.33
N HIS A 147 5.51 2.82 -13.69
CA HIS A 147 6.07 3.20 -14.99
C HIS A 147 5.28 2.61 -16.17
N GLU A 148 4.84 1.36 -16.07
CA GLU A 148 3.95 0.76 -17.08
C GLU A 148 2.63 1.52 -17.18
N GLN A 149 2.01 1.86 -16.04
CA GLN A 149 0.76 2.64 -16.03
C GLN A 149 0.95 4.02 -16.67
N GLN A 150 2.11 4.67 -16.49
CA GLN A 150 2.41 5.95 -17.12
C GLN A 150 2.35 5.88 -18.65
N LEU A 151 2.83 4.78 -19.24
CA LEU A 151 2.73 4.53 -20.68
C LEU A 151 1.28 4.29 -21.13
N LEU A 152 0.51 3.57 -20.31
CA LEU A 152 -0.90 3.28 -20.59
C LEU A 152 -1.79 4.53 -20.55
N VAL A 153 -1.44 5.54 -19.75
CA VAL A 153 -2.20 6.82 -19.70
C VAL A 153 -2.27 7.47 -21.10
N ALA A 154 -1.19 7.43 -21.88
CA ALA A 154 -1.18 7.98 -23.24
C ALA A 154 -2.15 7.23 -24.18
N GLY A 155 -2.33 5.92 -23.94
CA GLY A 155 -3.27 5.06 -24.66
C GLY A 155 -4.71 5.08 -24.12
N ASN A 156 -5.01 5.97 -23.16
CA ASN A 156 -6.30 6.03 -22.45
C ASN A 156 -6.68 4.70 -21.76
N SER A 157 -5.70 3.93 -21.31
CA SER A 157 -5.88 2.61 -20.72
C SER A 157 -5.25 2.51 -19.34
N GLY A 158 -5.49 1.40 -18.63
CA GLY A 158 -4.96 1.19 -17.29
C GLY A 158 -5.72 2.03 -16.26
N TYR A 159 -5.01 2.61 -15.29
CA TYR A 159 -5.64 3.33 -14.18
C TYR A 159 -6.48 4.56 -14.60
N VAL A 160 -6.21 5.15 -15.76
CA VAL A 160 -6.99 6.30 -16.26
C VAL A 160 -8.28 5.90 -16.99
N GLU A 161 -8.42 4.62 -17.35
CA GLU A 161 -9.52 4.12 -18.19
C GLU A 161 -10.89 4.35 -17.55
N PHE A 162 -11.06 3.96 -16.28
CA PHE A 162 -12.33 4.09 -15.59
C PHE A 162 -12.77 5.56 -15.40
N PRO A 163 -11.90 6.47 -14.92
CA PRO A 163 -12.22 7.89 -14.85
C PRO A 163 -12.58 8.51 -16.20
N LEU A 164 -11.87 8.16 -17.28
CA LEU A 164 -12.16 8.69 -18.62
C LEU A 164 -13.49 8.16 -19.16
N THR A 165 -13.73 6.86 -19.02
CA THR A 165 -14.95 6.22 -19.53
C THR A 165 -16.18 6.72 -18.79
N SER A 166 -16.15 6.80 -17.46
CA SER A 166 -17.24 7.35 -16.63
C SER A 166 -17.52 8.82 -16.95
N PHE A 167 -16.48 9.66 -17.04
CA PHE A 167 -16.64 11.07 -17.45
C PHE A 167 -17.29 11.19 -18.82
N THR A 168 -16.77 10.45 -19.82
CA THR A 168 -17.26 10.53 -21.21
C THR A 168 -18.70 10.04 -21.33
N PHE A 169 -19.05 8.99 -20.60
CA PHE A 169 -20.41 8.48 -20.51
C PHE A 169 -21.35 9.54 -19.92
N GLY A 170 -20.97 10.11 -18.78
CA GLY A 170 -21.69 11.22 -18.16
C GLY A 170 -21.91 12.37 -19.13
N PHE A 171 -20.85 12.82 -19.80
CA PHE A 171 -20.90 13.92 -20.77
C PHE A 171 -21.95 13.69 -21.86
N LYS A 172 -21.99 12.49 -22.44
CA LYS A 172 -22.99 12.14 -23.45
C LYS A 172 -24.41 12.16 -22.89
N LEU A 173 -24.62 11.68 -21.66
CA LEU A 173 -25.94 11.76 -21.00
C LEU A 173 -26.39 13.21 -20.82
N GLY A 174 -25.50 14.08 -20.34
CA GLY A 174 -25.78 15.50 -20.16
C GLY A 174 -26.11 16.21 -21.47
N TYR A 175 -25.32 15.94 -22.50
CA TYR A 175 -25.53 16.51 -23.83
C TYR A 175 -26.88 16.09 -24.42
N ASN A 176 -27.23 14.80 -24.33
CA ASN A 176 -28.50 14.29 -24.82
C ASN A 176 -29.69 14.91 -24.06
N ALA A 177 -29.59 15.04 -22.73
CA ALA A 177 -30.62 15.68 -21.92
C ALA A 177 -30.84 17.16 -22.33
N HIS A 178 -29.78 17.87 -22.73
CA HIS A 178 -29.92 19.21 -23.28
C HIS A 178 -30.67 19.19 -24.62
N LEU A 179 -30.29 18.32 -25.55
CA LEU A 179 -30.96 18.22 -26.85
C LEU A 179 -32.45 17.92 -26.68
N GLU A 180 -32.82 17.01 -25.77
CA GLU A 180 -34.21 16.72 -25.43
C GLU A 180 -34.94 17.96 -24.89
N SER A 181 -34.30 18.74 -24.01
CA SER A 181 -34.89 19.98 -23.49
C SER A 181 -35.16 21.02 -24.59
N VAL A 182 -34.25 21.18 -25.55
CA VAL A 182 -34.41 22.08 -26.68
C VAL A 182 -35.50 21.59 -27.64
N LEU A 183 -35.56 20.28 -27.89
CA LEU A 183 -36.60 19.67 -28.73
C LEU A 183 -38.00 19.78 -28.11
N LEU A 184 -38.11 19.65 -26.79
CA LEU A 184 -39.37 19.87 -26.08
C LEU A 184 -39.81 21.33 -26.20
N LEU A 185 -38.92 22.28 -25.92
CA LEU A 185 -39.22 23.71 -26.02
C LEU A 185 -39.69 24.11 -27.43
N THR A 186 -39.04 23.59 -28.47
CA THR A 186 -39.41 23.89 -29.86
C THR A 186 -40.75 23.26 -30.27
N LYS A 187 -41.13 22.10 -29.73
CA LYS A 187 -42.43 21.47 -30.00
C LYS A 187 -43.63 22.18 -29.37
N TYR A 188 -43.43 22.95 -28.30
CA TYR A 188 -44.51 23.67 -27.61
C TYR A 188 -44.61 25.15 -28.00
N GLN A 189 -43.72 25.64 -28.88
CA GLN A 189 -43.69 27.03 -29.36
C GLN A 189 -44.02 27.21 -30.85
N GLY A 190 -44.24 26.11 -31.59
CA GLY A 190 -44.72 26.13 -32.98
C GLY A 190 -46.19 25.76 -33.08
#